data_AF-A0A1Y3MTK4-F1
#
_entry.id   AF-A0A1Y3MTK4-F1
#
_cell.length_a   1.000
_cell.length_b   1.000
_cell.length_c   1.000
_cell.angle_alpha   90.00
_cell.angle_beta   90.00
_cell.angle_gamma   90.00
#
_symmetry.space_group_name_H-M   'P 1'
#
loop_
_entity.id
_entity.type
_entity.pdbx_description
1 polymer ?
#
loop_
_entity_poly.entity_id
_entity_poly.type
_entity_poly.pdbx_seq_one_letter_code
_entity_poly.pdbx_strand_id
1 'polypeptide(L)' 'GYTCCDENLNVVYAHDENGDWSYDFKKMVWCGLTPYIEPEKGECWSEKLGYPCCKSCSVYETDENGKWGYENKQWCGV' A
#
# COMPACT_ATOMS: atom_id res chain seq x y z
N GLY A 1 -4.44 -15.14 -5.63
CA GLY A 1 -3.55 -13.96 -5.70
C GLY A 1 -2.16 -14.42 -5.36
N TYR A 2 -1.17 -14.00 -6.12
CA TYR A 2 0.24 -14.26 -5.81
C TYR A 2 0.65 -13.40 -4.61
N THR A 3 1.43 -13.97 -3.70
CA THR A 3 1.86 -13.30 -2.46
C THR A 3 3.05 -12.38 -2.73
N CYS A 4 3.20 -11.30 -1.95
CA CYS A 4 4.39 -10.47 -1.96
C CYS A 4 5.65 -11.29 -1.65
N CYS A 5 6.77 -10.95 -2.31
CA CYS A 5 8.04 -11.59 -2.00
C CYS A 5 8.51 -11.22 -0.59
N ASP A 6 9.23 -12.15 0.02
CA ASP A 6 9.95 -11.94 1.28
C ASP A 6 10.96 -10.78 1.10
N GLU A 7 11.21 -9.98 2.14
CA GLU A 7 12.12 -8.83 2.10
C GLU A 7 13.55 -9.21 1.70
N ASN A 8 13.89 -10.49 1.78
CA ASN A 8 15.18 -11.05 1.41
C ASN A 8 15.30 -11.45 -0.08
N LEU A 9 14.23 -11.29 -0.87
CA LEU A 9 14.22 -11.60 -2.29
C LEU A 9 14.23 -10.28 -3.07
N ASN A 10 15.31 -10.03 -3.79
CA ASN A 10 15.50 -8.85 -4.65
C ASN A 10 15.93 -9.23 -6.08
N VAL A 11 15.88 -10.52 -6.43
CA VAL A 11 16.33 -11.03 -7.73
C VAL A 11 15.14 -11.11 -8.68
N VAL A 12 15.15 -10.27 -9.71
CA VAL A 12 14.12 -10.24 -10.75
C VAL A 12 14.31 -11.43 -11.69
N TYR A 13 13.33 -12.33 -11.70
CA TYR A 13 13.27 -13.48 -12.60
C TYR A 13 12.43 -13.22 -13.84
N ALA A 14 11.39 -12.39 -13.72
CA ALA A 14 10.53 -12.00 -14.84
C ALA A 14 10.02 -10.56 -14.65
N HIS A 15 9.81 -9.86 -15.77
CA HIS A 15 9.21 -8.52 -15.81
C HIS A 15 8.05 -8.55 -16.81
N ASP A 16 6.89 -8.08 -16.39
CA ASP A 16 5.69 -7.98 -17.22
C ASP A 16 4.95 -6.64 -17.00
N GLU A 17 3.78 -6.48 -17.64
CA GLU A 17 2.94 -5.28 -17.47
C GLU A 17 2.46 -5.07 -16.02
N ASN A 18 2.52 -6.10 -15.16
CA ASN A 18 2.17 -6.05 -13.74
C ASN A 18 3.38 -5.79 -12.83
N GLY A 19 4.61 -5.84 -13.37
CA GLY A 19 5.84 -5.46 -12.70
C GLY A 19 6.90 -6.56 -12.65
N ASP A 20 7.75 -6.52 -11.62
CA ASP A 20 8.88 -7.45 -11.46
C ASP A 20 8.47 -8.62 -10.57
N TRP A 21 8.91 -9.82 -10.94
CA TRP A 21 8.58 -11.07 -10.27
C TRP A 21 9.84 -11.80 -9.84
N SER A 22 9.80 -12.39 -8.63
CA SER A 22 10.81 -13.33 -8.15
C SER A 22 10.21 -14.70 -7.90
N TYR A 23 11.09 -15.69 -7.83
CA TYR A 23 10.72 -17.04 -7.45
C TYR A 23 11.29 -17.35 -6.07
N ASP A 24 10.42 -17.56 -5.09
CA ASP A 24 10.81 -17.96 -3.75
C ASP A 24 11.17 -19.45 -3.75
N PHE A 25 12.47 -19.78 -3.73
CA PHE A 25 12.94 -21.16 -3.66
C PHE A 25 12.66 -21.84 -2.32
N LYS A 26 12.42 -21.09 -1.24
CA LYS A 26 12.06 -21.66 0.07
C LYS A 26 10.62 -22.15 0.07
N LYS A 27 9.72 -21.37 -0.53
CA LYS A 27 8.28 -21.68 -0.61
C LYS A 27 7.87 -22.36 -1.92
N MET A 28 8.77 -22.41 -2.90
CA MET A 28 8.54 -22.89 -4.26
C MET A 28 7.35 -22.20 -4.95
N VAL A 29 7.27 -20.87 -4.84
CA VAL A 29 6.17 -20.06 -5.41
C VAL A 29 6.70 -18.82 -6.13
N TRP A 30 5.94 -18.37 -7.13
CA TRP A 30 6.14 -17.06 -7.74
C TRP A 30 5.58 -15.96 -6.83
N CYS A 31 6.34 -14.89 -6.65
CA CYS A 31 5.99 -13.72 -5.85
C CYS A 31 6.34 -12.43 -6.59
N GLY A 32 5.63 -11.34 -6.32
CA GLY A 32 5.92 -10.02 -6.89
C GLY A 32 7.00 -9.27 -6.10
N LEU A 33 7.97 -8.69 -6.79
CA LEU A 33 9.03 -7.80 -6.27
C LEU A 33 8.67 -6.33 -6.39
N THR A 34 8.02 -5.94 -7.49
CA THR A 34 7.41 -4.63 -7.53
C THR A 34 6.35 -4.62 -6.45
N PRO A 35 6.33 -3.61 -5.56
CA PRO A 35 5.18 -3.36 -4.72
C PRO A 35 4.07 -3.01 -5.71
N TYR A 36 3.30 -4.02 -6.13
CA TYR A 36 1.96 -3.78 -6.56
C TYR A 36 1.34 -3.14 -5.33
N ILE A 37 1.18 -1.81 -5.39
CA ILE A 37 0.28 -1.09 -4.54
C ILE A 37 -1.09 -1.63 -4.97
N GLU A 38 -1.43 -2.82 -4.48
CA GLU A 38 -2.77 -3.00 -3.95
C GLU A 38 -3.01 -1.73 -3.15
N PRO A 39 -4.19 -1.12 -3.21
CA PRO A 39 -4.62 -0.39 -2.04
C PRO A 39 -4.66 -1.45 -0.92
N GLU A 40 -3.48 -1.77 -0.36
CA GLU A 40 -3.35 -1.97 1.05
C GLU A 40 -4.27 -0.90 1.62
N LYS A 41 -5.19 -1.35 2.43
CA LYS A 41 -5.70 -0.52 3.50
C LYS A 41 -4.45 0.02 4.19
N GLY A 42 -3.90 1.11 3.66
CA GLY A 42 -2.78 1.81 4.23
C GLY A 42 -3.25 2.06 5.63
N GLU A 43 -2.47 1.58 6.61
CA GLU A 43 -2.74 1.90 8.00
C GLU A 43 -3.06 3.38 8.04
N CYS A 44 -4.33 3.70 8.30
CA CYS A 44 -4.71 5.07 8.18
C CYS A 44 -4.02 5.78 9.33
N TRP A 45 -3.00 6.58 9.01
CA TRP A 45 -2.17 7.23 10.02
C TRP A 45 -3.04 8.12 10.92
N SER A 46 -4.18 8.60 10.39
CA SER A 46 -5.20 9.33 11.11
C SER A 46 -5.88 8.50 12.21
N GLU A 47 -6.01 7.16 12.06
CA GLU A 47 -6.60 6.30 13.09
C GLU A 47 -5.74 6.29 14.36
N LYS A 48 -4.40 6.40 14.22
CA LYS A 48 -3.47 6.56 15.35
C LYS A 48 -3.71 7.88 16.10
N LEU A 49 -4.31 8.88 15.44
CA LEU A 49 -4.71 10.17 16.01
C LEU A 49 -6.19 10.22 16.42
N GLY A 50 -6.95 9.14 16.20
CA GLY A 50 -8.38 9.06 16.51
C GLY A 50 -9.33 9.57 15.40
N TYR A 51 -8.83 9.75 14.18
CA TYR A 51 -9.61 10.18 13.02
C TYR A 51 -9.80 9.05 12.01
N PRO A 52 -11.01 8.86 11.44
CA PRO A 52 -11.29 7.79 10.50
C PRO A 52 -10.50 7.96 9.20
N CYS A 53 -10.38 6.89 8.42
CA CYS A 53 -9.82 6.98 7.08
C CYS A 53 -10.81 7.58 6.09
N CYS A 54 -10.31 8.43 5.19
CA CYS A 54 -11.11 8.95 4.10
C CYS A 54 -11.43 7.82 3.12
N LYS A 55 -12.67 7.81 2.64
CA LYS A 55 -13.08 6.88 1.57
C LYS A 55 -12.69 7.42 0.20
N SER A 56 -12.57 8.74 0.06
CA SER A 56 -11.97 9.37 -1.12
C SER A 56 -10.53 9.83 -0.85
N CYS A 57 -9.77 9.96 -1.93
CA CYS A 57 -8.44 10.56 -1.92
C CYS A 57 -8.50 12.10 -2.05
N SER A 58 -9.63 12.72 -1.70
CA SER A 58 -9.80 14.17 -1.79
C SER A 58 -9.14 14.86 -0.61
N VAL A 59 -7.93 15.36 -0.86
CA VAL A 59 -7.14 16.11 0.11
C VAL A 59 -7.69 17.52 0.22
N TYR A 60 -8.09 17.89 1.44
CA TYR A 60 -8.56 19.23 1.79
C TYR A 60 -7.43 20.04 2.45
N GLU A 61 -6.61 19.38 3.26
CA GLU A 61 -5.49 19.97 4.00
C GLU A 61 -4.31 19.00 4.00
N THR A 62 -3.09 19.49 4.16
CA THR A 62 -1.90 18.63 4.31
C THR A 62 -1.01 19.21 5.36
N ASP A 63 -0.68 18.39 6.34
CA ASP A 63 0.03 18.78 7.55
C ASP A 63 1.24 17.86 7.78
N GLU A 64 2.05 18.11 8.82
CA GLU A 64 3.24 17.29 9.13
C GLU A 64 2.93 15.80 9.37
N ASN A 65 1.69 15.49 9.75
CA ASN A 65 1.24 14.12 9.97
C ASN A 65 0.82 13.40 8.66
N GLY A 66 0.47 14.14 7.61
CA GLY A 66 -0.01 13.59 6.36
C GLY A 66 -1.11 14.42 5.69
N LYS A 67 -1.82 13.80 4.74
CA LYS A 67 -2.88 14.43 3.94
C LYS A 67 -4.23 14.24 4.61
N TRP A 68 -4.91 15.33 4.93
CA TRP A 68 -6.25 15.30 5.52
C TRP A 68 -7.31 15.50 4.44
N GLY A 69 -8.37 14.71 4.50
CA GLY A 69 -9.58 14.90 3.73
C GLY A 69 -10.76 15.28 4.64
N TYR A 70 -11.81 15.82 4.01
CA TYR A 70 -13.02 16.20 4.72
C TYR A 70 -14.23 15.58 4.02
N GLU A 71 -14.83 14.57 4.66
CA GLU A 71 -15.95 13.81 4.12
C GLU A 71 -17.03 13.61 5.17
N ASN A 72 -18.31 13.55 4.78
CA ASN A 72 -19.42 13.33 5.70
C ASN A 72 -19.43 14.28 6.93
N LYS A 73 -18.94 15.51 6.75
CA LYS A 73 -18.79 16.54 7.81
C LYS A 73 -17.80 16.15 8.92
N GLN A 74 -16.84 15.26 8.64
CA GLN A 74 -15.78 14.86 9.56
C GLN A 74 -14.41 14.91 8.87
N TRP A 75 -13.36 15.18 9.65
CA TRP A 75 -11.98 15.07 9.21
C TRP A 75 -11.58 13.61 9.15
N CYS A 76 -10.84 13.26 8.10
CA CYS A 76 -10.33 11.93 7.88
C CYS A 76 -8.91 11.97 7.31
N GLY A 77 -8.13 10.91 7.51
CA GLY A 77 -6.82 10.77 6.89
C GLY A 77 -6.94 10.21 5.48
N VAL A 78 -6.27 10.86 4.52
CA VAL A 78 -6.03 10.37 3.16
C VAL A 78 -4.69 9.63 3.12
#